data_AF-A0AAF0FBW1-F1
#
_entry.id   AF-A0AAF0FBW1-F1
#
_cell.length_a   1.000
_cell.length_b   1.000
_cell.length_c   1.000
_cell.angle_alpha   90.00
_cell.angle_beta   90.00
_cell.angle_gamma   90.00
#
_symmetry.space_group_name_H-M   'P 1'
#
loop_
_entity.id
_entity.type
_entity.pdbx_description
1 polymer ?
#
loop_
_entity_poly.entity_id
_entity_poly.type
_entity_poly.pdbx_seq_one_letter_code
_entity_poly.pdbx_strand_id
1 'polypeptide(L)'
;MDALVTNVNKMGFFAEVGPLSIFVSSHLLPIDYKFQPDANPPEFVSATDNIVKGRKVRLRIVGTRVDANEIFAIGTMKEDYLGPFD
;
A
#
# COMPACT_ATOMS: atom_id res chain seq x y z
N MET A 1 -8.14 -0.34 -7.72
CA MET A 1 -8.80 -1.10 -6.64
C MET A 1 -8.54 -0.35 -5.36
N ASP A 2 -9.56 -0.25 -4.51
CA ASP A 2 -9.56 0.66 -3.37
C ASP A 2 -9.42 -0.16 -2.10
N ALA A 3 -8.34 0.06 -1.36
CA ALA A 3 -7.93 -0.75 -0.23
C ALA A 3 -7.68 0.09 1.02
N LEU A 4 -7.87 -0.52 2.20
CA LEU A 4 -7.57 0.10 3.48
C LEU A 4 -6.16 -0.31 3.91
N VAL A 5 -5.27 0.67 4.16
CA VAL A 5 -3.93 0.39 4.65
C VAL A 5 -4.00 -0.16 6.08
N THR A 6 -3.46 -1.35 6.31
CA THR A 6 -3.49 -2.03 7.62
C THR A 6 -2.15 -1.99 8.34
N ASN A 7 -1.04 -1.93 7.59
CA ASN A 7 0.31 -1.82 8.17
C ASN A 7 1.29 -1.14 7.19
N VAL A 8 2.28 -0.44 7.71
CA VAL A 8 3.34 0.23 6.95
C VAL A 8 4.70 -0.08 7.56
N ASN A 9 5.68 -0.44 6.74
CA ASN A 9 7.04 -0.71 7.16
C ASN A 9 8.06 -0.31 6.08
N LYS A 10 9.35 -0.49 6.36
CA LYS A 10 10.44 -0.11 5.44
C LYS A 10 10.35 -0.79 4.06
N MET A 11 9.78 -1.99 3.98
CA MET A 11 9.68 -2.77 2.74
C MET A 11 8.50 -2.34 1.87
N GLY A 12 7.52 -1.62 2.43
CA GLY A 12 6.28 -1.25 1.75
C GLY A 12 5.10 -1.15 2.72
N PHE A 13 3.89 -1.28 2.19
CA PHE A 13 2.67 -1.28 3.01
C PHE A 13 1.77 -2.48 2.67
N PHE A 14 0.98 -2.87 3.66
CA PHE A 14 -0.09 -3.84 3.54
C PHE A 14 -1.43 -3.11 3.50
N ALA A 15 -2.31 -3.57 2.63
CA ALA A 15 -3.67 -3.08 2.53
C ALA A 15 -4.65 -4.23 2.28
N GLU A 16 -5.90 -4.04 2.70
CA GLU A 16 -6.92 -5.08 2.64
C GLU A 16 -8.16 -4.61 1.86
N VAL A 17 -8.77 -5.57 1.17
CA VAL A 17 -10.11 -5.44 0.57
C VAL A 17 -10.88 -6.73 0.84
N GLY A 18 -11.72 -6.69 1.87
CA GLY A 18 -12.40 -7.88 2.35
C GLY A 18 -11.38 -8.97 2.69
N PRO A 19 -11.50 -10.19 2.15
CA PRO A 19 -10.58 -11.29 2.44
C PRO A 19 -9.24 -11.21 1.70
N LEU A 20 -9.07 -10.22 0.80
CA LEU A 20 -7.87 -10.09 -0.03
C LEU A 20 -6.80 -9.24 0.69
N SER A 21 -5.67 -9.86 0.99
CA SER A 21 -4.48 -9.19 1.52
C SER A 21 -3.56 -8.76 0.38
N ILE A 22 -3.20 -7.47 0.35
CA ILE A 22 -2.36 -6.87 -0.69
C ILE A 22 -1.09 -6.33 -0.06
N PHE A 23 0.05 -6.67 -0.63
CA PHE A 23 1.32 -6.04 -0.32
C PHE A 23 1.79 -5.16 -1.48
N VAL A 24 2.14 -3.91 -1.19
CA VAL A 24 2.77 -2.98 -2.14
C VAL A 24 4.19 -2.70 -1.68
N SER A 25 5.17 -3.15 -2.46
CA SER A 25 6.58 -2.92 -2.16
C SER A 25 6.94 -1.44 -2.30
N SER A 26 7.89 -0.95 -1.50
CA SER A 26 8.50 0.37 -1.64
C SER A 26 9.05 0.65 -3.03
N HIS A 27 9.49 -0.39 -3.77
CA HIS A 27 9.97 -0.25 -5.16
C HIS A 27 8.83 -0.05 -6.17
N LEU A 28 7.59 -0.34 -5.78
CA LEU A 28 6.36 -0.17 -6.55
C LEU A 28 5.56 1.06 -6.07
N LEU A 29 6.18 1.92 -5.26
CA LEU A 29 5.68 3.26 -4.98
C LEU A 29 6.29 4.27 -5.96
N PRO A 30 5.64 5.42 -6.15
CA PRO A 30 6.27 6.59 -6.74
C PRO A 30 7.54 7.00 -5.95
N ILE A 31 8.54 7.53 -6.65
CA ILE A 31 9.91 7.76 -6.11
C ILE A 31 9.98 8.86 -5.05
N ASP A 32 8.96 9.71 -4.98
CA ASP A 32 8.81 10.81 -4.04
C ASP A 32 8.36 10.36 -2.65
N TYR A 33 7.79 9.15 -2.50
CA TYR A 33 7.43 8.60 -1.20
C TYR A 33 8.66 8.13 -0.43
N LYS A 34 8.83 8.66 0.79
CA LYS A 34 9.91 8.29 1.71
C LYS A 34 9.35 7.68 2.97
N PHE A 35 9.92 6.54 3.39
CA PHE A 35 9.54 5.90 4.64
C PHE A 35 10.02 6.72 5.84
N GLN A 36 9.13 6.96 6.80
CA GLN A 36 9.40 7.62 8.07
C GLN A 36 9.19 6.63 9.22
N PRO A 37 10.27 6.02 9.77
CA PRO A 37 10.16 5.07 10.86
C PRO A 37 9.81 5.72 12.20
N ASP A 38 10.16 7.00 12.38
CA ASP A 38 9.98 7.73 13.64
C ASP A 38 8.56 8.30 13.80
N ALA A 39 7.74 8.20 12.75
CA ALA A 39 6.32 8.54 12.81
C ALA A 39 5.55 7.51 13.64
N ASN A 40 4.51 7.96 14.34
CA ASN A 40 3.68 7.09 15.17
C ASN A 40 2.19 7.23 14.79
N PRO A 41 1.63 6.32 13.96
CA PRO A 41 2.26 5.10 13.43
C PRO A 41 3.23 5.36 12.25
N PRO A 42 4.10 4.38 11.88
CA PRO A 42 5.00 4.51 10.73
C PRO A 42 4.25 4.78 9.42
N GLU A 43 4.87 5.54 8.52
CA GLU A 43 4.23 5.97 7.27
C GLU A 43 5.22 6.16 6.11
N PHE A 44 4.69 6.22 4.89
CA PHE A 44 5.41 6.79 3.74
C PHE A 44 4.85 8.19 3.45
N VAL A 45 5.73 9.18 3.27
CA VAL A 45 5.33 10.57 3.03
C VAL A 45 5.92 11.08 1.72
N SER A 46 5.10 11.77 0.93
CA SER A 46 5.52 12.58 -0.21
C SER A 46 5.25 14.06 0.07
N ALA A 47 5.46 14.94 -0.91
CA ALA A 47 5.20 16.37 -0.75
C ALA A 47 3.72 16.73 -0.59
N THR A 48 2.82 15.87 -1.08
CA THR A 48 1.37 16.14 -1.14
C THR A 48 0.55 15.21 -0.25
N ASP A 49 1.04 14.00 0.02
CA ASP A 49 0.25 12.95 0.65
C ASP A 49 1.10 12.03 1.54
N ASN A 50 0.41 11.24 2.36
CA ASN A 50 1.00 10.18 3.16
C ASN A 50 0.24 8.86 3.03
N ILE A 51 0.96 7.76 3.23
CA ILE A 51 0.44 6.40 3.33
C ILE A 51 0.66 5.95 4.77
N VAL A 52 -0.42 5.88 5.51
CA VAL A 52 -0.43 5.55 6.93
C VAL A 52 -1.56 4.56 7.22
N LYS A 53 -1.41 3.77 8.28
CA LYS A 53 -2.46 2.84 8.74
C LYS A 53 -3.80 3.57 8.88
N GLY A 54 -4.86 2.96 8.32
CA GLY A 54 -6.23 3.48 8.34
C GLY A 54 -6.59 4.37 7.15
N ARG A 55 -5.64 4.75 6.30
CA ARG A 55 -5.92 5.54 5.09
C ARG A 55 -6.40 4.64 3.94
N LYS A 56 -7.27 5.15 3.08
CA LYS A 56 -7.67 4.47 1.85
C LYS A 56 -6.67 4.78 0.74
N VAL A 57 -6.36 3.77 -0.07
CA VAL A 57 -5.42 3.87 -1.17
C VAL A 57 -5.97 3.17 -2.40
N ARG A 58 -5.83 3.81 -3.55
CA ARG A 58 -6.15 3.23 -4.85
C ARG A 58 -4.87 2.64 -5.44
N LEU A 59 -4.91 1.34 -5.70
CA LEU A 59 -3.78 0.57 -6.22
C LEU A 59 -4.21 -0.35 -7.37
N ARG A 60 -3.25 -0.82 -8.15
CA ARG A 60 -3.45 -1.83 -9.19
C ARG A 60 -2.84 -3.15 -8.77
N ILE A 61 -3.56 -4.26 -8.98
CA ILE A 61 -3.01 -5.61 -8.75
C ILE A 61 -2.08 -5.98 -9.90
N VAL A 62 -0.87 -6.42 -9.56
CA VAL A 62 0.16 -6.87 -10.51
C VAL A 62 0.18 -8.39 -10.60
N GLY A 63 -0.06 -9.07 -9.50
CA GLY A 63 -0.11 -10.53 -9.45
C GLY A 63 -0.81 -11.02 -8.20
N THR A 64 -1.29 -12.26 -8.25
CA THR A 64 -1.99 -12.92 -7.16
C THR A 64 -1.37 -14.29 -6.91
N ARG A 65 -1.19 -14.64 -5.64
CA ARG A 65 -0.87 -15.98 -5.18
C ARG A 65 -2.05 -16.49 -4.37
N VAL A 66 -2.59 -17.62 -4.78
CA VAL A 66 -3.68 -18.30 -4.07
C VAL A 66 -3.06 -19.41 -3.23
N ASP A 67 -3.35 -19.40 -1.94
CA ASP A 67 -3.11 -20.51 -1.03
C ASP A 67 -4.44 -21.15 -0.64
N ALA A 68 -4.44 -22.31 0.02
CA ALA A 68 -5.62 -23.14 0.24
C ALA A 68 -6.81 -22.40 0.87
N ASN A 69 -6.56 -21.42 1.75
CA ASN A 69 -7.58 -20.64 2.44
C ASN A 69 -7.47 -19.12 2.24
N GLU A 70 -6.41 -18.63 1.60
CA GLU A 70 -6.10 -17.19 1.55
C GLU A 70 -5.61 -16.77 0.16
N ILE A 71 -6.02 -15.57 -0.24
CA ILE A 71 -5.56 -14.95 -1.48
C ILE A 71 -4.63 -13.80 -1.09
N PHE A 72 -3.40 -13.90 -1.55
CA PHE A 72 -2.41 -12.83 -1.45
C PHE A 72 -2.25 -12.15 -2.79
N ALA A 73 -2.12 -10.83 -2.80
CA ALA A 73 -1.83 -10.07 -3.99
C ALA A 73 -0.63 -9.16 -3.81
N ILE A 74 0.07 -8.93 -4.91
CA ILE A 74 1.07 -7.88 -5.03
C ILE A 74 0.44 -6.72 -5.81
N GLY A 75 0.47 -5.54 -5.21
CA GLY A 75 -0.03 -4.31 -5.80
C GLY A 75 1.08 -3.35 -6.23
N THR A 76 0.73 -2.40 -7.09
CA THR A 76 1.53 -1.24 -7.45
C THR A 76 0.74 0.04 -7.24
N MET A 77 1.45 1.12 -6.91
CA MET A 77 0.93 2.49 -6.83
C MET A 77 1.74 3.44 -7.73
N LYS A 78 2.63 2.90 -8.58
CA LYS A 78 3.58 3.67 -9.41
C LYS A 78 3.00 4.17 -10.75
N GLU A 79 1.69 4.05 -10.94
CA GLU A 79 1.02 4.41 -12.20
C GLU A 79 0.08 5.59 -11.99
N ASP A 80 -0.33 6.22 -13.09
CA ASP A 80 -1.23 7.37 -13.06
C ASP A 80 -2.57 7.01 -12.40
N TYR A 81 -3.16 8.00 -11.71
CA TYR A 81 -4.44 7.89 -11.00
C TYR A 81 -4.48 6.87 -9.83
N LEU A 82 -3.30 6.39 -9.40
CA LEU A 82 -3.13 5.60 -8.17
C LEU A 82 -2.60 6.49 -7.04
N GLY A 83 -2.90 6.14 -5.80
CA GLY A 83 -2.50 6.95 -4.65
C GLY A 83 -3.50 6.92 -3.49
N PRO A 84 -3.14 7.55 -2.36
CA PRO A 84 -4.08 7.85 -1.30
C PRO A 84 -5.27 8.67 -1.81
N PHE A 85 -6.45 8.41 -1.27
CA PHE A 85 -7.65 9.20 -1.51
C PHE A 85 -8.52 9.18 -0.24
N ASP A 86 -9.48 10.10 -0.13
CA ASP A 86 -10.44 10.18 0.97
C ASP A 86 -11.81 9.60 0.58
#